data_AF-A0A1W1B9D0-F1
#
_entry.id   AF-A0A1W1B9D0-F1
#
_cell.length_a   1.000
_cell.length_b   1.000
_cell.length_c   1.000
_cell.angle_alpha   90.00
_cell.angle_beta   90.00
_cell.angle_gamma   90.00
#
_symmetry.space_group_name_H-M   'P 1'
#
loop_
_entity.id
_entity.type
_entity.pdbx_description
1 polymer ?
#
loop_
_entity_poly.entity_id
_entity_poly.type
_entity_poly.pdbx_seq_one_letter_code
_entity_poly.pdbx_strand_id
1 'polypeptide(L)'
;MYYITNHNHQIIAADSSLLGLLHIKTIDELYTKIALGDITFTSPLENKVTITTSQGEESYATQISTLSSILGDMTLVQLEISEEVAVSPEKDFTEDLLIIGSNEINDIPVSNTALEEVIEKNEKIDESLPEEDLLSLKEEITTPEADTVTHDDLSILDDEPISFNDTVTETEEEISLLDDTPMDLQETETSREDHEEILPKETESNDELFDLILPNAPEETIDEISLQETDEQKADLQEENHTPILINIEHISKEIGISTEDYNNFLNEYIDTAITLEKDLKSDQDEKRSHAITTLSHLASVLHLPMITEIITQIKNQSVENQNSSVSTLYNTLSRLTTQKADMREEVSVPLAEADIEVKPSGTEGFGTINLDDVKPVHFDFQLEEAANDLSLPVELIEEFVHDFIEQGHAETKKMLAAYEKGDLDTIQKIGHLLKGASSNLRINPLSDTLYKIQFCEDSSQLETLIKDYWAHFLSFETQINLISK
;
A
#
# COMPACT_ATOMS: atom_id res chain seq x y z
N MET A 1 -31.30 -20.09 15.14
CA MET A 1 -30.66 -18.75 15.22
C MET A 1 -29.65 -18.66 14.09
N TYR A 2 -29.24 -17.48 13.66
CA TYR A 2 -28.41 -17.33 12.47
C TYR A 2 -27.31 -16.28 12.67
N TYR A 3 -26.15 -16.53 12.07
CA TYR A 3 -25.14 -15.51 11.86
C TYR A 3 -24.42 -15.74 10.53
N ILE A 4 -23.80 -14.69 10.01
CA ILE A 4 -23.01 -14.73 8.77
C ILE A 4 -21.57 -14.43 9.15
N THR A 5 -20.60 -15.18 8.61
CA THR A 5 -19.19 -14.83 8.66
C THR A 5 -18.63 -14.45 7.30
N ASN A 6 -17.56 -13.66 7.27
CA ASN A 6 -16.72 -13.50 6.09
C ASN A 6 -15.78 -14.71 5.89
N HIS A 7 -14.92 -14.66 4.86
CA HIS A 7 -13.88 -15.65 4.58
C HIS A 7 -12.88 -15.86 5.73
N ASN A 8 -12.66 -14.84 6.57
CA ASN A 8 -11.83 -14.91 7.78
C ASN A 8 -12.57 -15.47 9.01
N HIS A 9 -13.76 -16.04 8.82
CA HIS A 9 -14.64 -16.57 9.88
C HIS A 9 -15.08 -15.54 10.94
N GLN A 10 -14.90 -14.24 10.66
CA GLN A 10 -15.39 -13.16 11.53
C GLN A 10 -16.88 -12.96 11.32
N ILE A 11 -17.66 -12.88 12.41
CA ILE A 11 -19.12 -12.68 12.36
C ILE A 11 -19.42 -11.27 11.86
N ILE A 12 -19.99 -11.13 10.67
CA ILE A 12 -20.34 -9.83 10.07
C ILE A 12 -21.82 -9.43 10.30
N ALA A 13 -22.68 -10.40 10.60
CA ALA A 13 -24.10 -10.18 10.90
C ALA A 13 -24.66 -11.29 11.80
N ALA A 14 -25.65 -10.97 12.64
CA ALA A 14 -26.33 -11.90 13.53
C ALA A 14 -27.84 -11.62 13.57
N ASP A 15 -28.66 -12.67 13.73
CA ASP A 15 -30.09 -12.50 13.94
C ASP A 15 -30.42 -12.05 15.38
N SER A 16 -31.59 -11.41 15.54
CA SER A 16 -32.04 -10.93 16.85
C SER A 16 -32.22 -12.06 17.87
N SER A 17 -32.42 -13.30 17.42
CA SER A 17 -32.47 -14.49 18.28
C SER A 17 -31.11 -14.79 18.92
N LEU A 18 -30.02 -14.77 18.13
CA LEU A 18 -28.66 -14.96 18.65
C LEU A 18 -28.25 -13.81 19.57
N LEU A 19 -28.53 -12.56 19.19
CA LEU A 19 -28.27 -11.40 20.07
C LEU A 19 -29.04 -11.52 21.39
N GLY A 20 -30.30 -11.96 21.34
CA GLY A 20 -31.14 -12.23 22.51
C GLY A 20 -30.58 -13.31 23.44
N LEU A 21 -30.09 -14.43 22.88
CA LEU A 21 -29.40 -15.49 23.64
C LEU A 21 -28.20 -14.94 24.42
N LEU A 22 -27.39 -14.11 23.76
CA LEU A 22 -26.18 -13.52 24.34
C LEU A 22 -26.45 -12.33 25.27
N HIS A 23 -27.73 -11.95 25.46
CA HIS A 23 -28.17 -10.77 26.22
C HIS A 23 -27.65 -9.43 25.65
N ILE A 24 -27.42 -9.37 24.34
CA ILE A 24 -26.87 -8.23 23.59
C ILE A 24 -27.98 -7.50 22.83
N LYS A 25 -27.84 -6.18 22.66
CA LYS A 25 -28.84 -5.34 21.97
C LYS A 25 -28.48 -5.00 20.53
N THR A 26 -27.20 -4.87 20.18
CA THR A 26 -26.74 -4.46 18.85
C THR A 26 -25.54 -5.30 18.38
N ILE A 27 -25.27 -5.30 17.07
CA ILE A 27 -24.10 -5.98 16.52
C ILE A 27 -22.78 -5.35 17.02
N ASP A 28 -22.76 -4.04 17.24
CA ASP A 28 -21.58 -3.30 17.75
C ASP A 28 -21.20 -3.75 19.17
N GLU A 29 -22.20 -4.03 20.02
CA GLU A 29 -21.99 -4.59 21.35
C GLU A 29 -21.47 -6.05 21.26
N LEU A 30 -21.90 -6.84 20.27
CA LEU A 30 -21.33 -8.17 19.99
C LEU A 30 -19.86 -8.09 19.57
N TYR A 31 -19.50 -7.21 18.63
CA TYR A 31 -18.11 -7.00 18.23
C TYR A 31 -17.22 -6.60 19.42
N THR A 32 -17.70 -5.64 20.22
CA THR A 32 -16.99 -5.18 21.42
C THR A 32 -16.75 -6.33 22.40
N LYS A 33 -17.74 -7.21 22.60
CA LYS A 33 -17.63 -8.38 23.49
C LYS A 33 -16.72 -9.48 22.95
N ILE A 34 -16.68 -9.69 21.63
CA ILE A 34 -15.73 -10.61 21.00
C ILE A 34 -14.29 -10.08 21.12
N ALA A 35 -14.07 -8.80 20.82
CA ALA A 35 -12.74 -8.17 20.90
C ALA A 35 -12.16 -8.16 22.33
N LEU A 36 -13.02 -8.04 23.35
CA LEU A 36 -12.62 -8.14 24.76
C LEU A 36 -12.43 -9.59 25.25
N GLY A 37 -12.79 -10.61 24.46
CA GLY A 37 -12.77 -12.02 24.87
C GLY A 37 -13.88 -12.40 25.87
N ASP A 38 -14.87 -11.53 26.08
CA ASP A 38 -16.06 -11.82 26.93
C ASP A 38 -16.99 -12.86 26.29
N ILE A 39 -16.92 -12.99 24.95
CA ILE A 39 -17.65 -13.95 24.14
C ILE A 39 -16.72 -14.55 23.10
N THR A 40 -16.70 -15.88 23.00
CA THR A 40 -15.87 -16.60 22.04
C THR A 40 -16.71 -17.64 21.29
N PHE A 41 -16.60 -17.66 19.98
CA PHE A 41 -17.18 -18.70 19.12
C PHE A 41 -16.07 -19.66 18.72
N THR A 42 -16.26 -20.95 18.98
CA THR A 42 -15.31 -22.00 18.57
C THR A 42 -16.04 -23.08 17.77
N SER A 43 -15.48 -23.43 16.61
CA SER A 43 -16.02 -24.45 15.70
C SER A 43 -15.05 -25.63 15.63
N PRO A 44 -14.99 -26.49 16.67
CA PRO A 44 -14.05 -27.62 16.69
C PRO A 44 -14.38 -28.72 15.67
N LEU A 45 -15.57 -28.68 15.07
CA LEU A 45 -16.11 -29.63 14.09
C LEU A 45 -17.03 -28.87 13.12
N GLU A 46 -17.09 -29.28 11.85
CA GLU A 46 -17.87 -28.62 10.79
C GLU A 46 -19.37 -28.43 11.12
N ASN A 47 -19.94 -29.31 11.94
CA ASN A 47 -21.38 -29.33 12.27
C ASN A 47 -21.68 -28.93 13.72
N LYS A 48 -20.73 -28.29 14.43
CA LYS A 48 -20.94 -27.88 15.83
C LYS A 48 -20.20 -26.60 16.18
N VAL A 49 -20.94 -25.61 16.68
CA VAL A 49 -20.40 -24.37 17.27
C VAL A 49 -20.57 -24.41 18.78
N THR A 50 -19.52 -24.02 19.49
CA THR A 50 -19.51 -23.87 20.94
C THR A 50 -19.28 -22.40 21.27
N ILE A 51 -20.23 -21.80 22.00
CA ILE A 51 -20.24 -20.39 22.35
C ILE A 51 -19.91 -20.29 23.84
N THR A 52 -18.77 -19.67 24.15
CA THR A 52 -18.35 -19.39 25.52
C THR A 52 -18.69 -17.95 25.86
N THR A 53 -19.30 -17.74 27.03
CA THR A 53 -19.64 -16.41 27.57
C THR A 53 -19.26 -16.35 29.05
N SER A 54 -19.28 -15.16 29.65
CA SER A 54 -19.16 -14.98 31.11
C SER A 54 -20.22 -15.74 31.94
N GLN A 55 -21.33 -16.20 31.34
CA GLN A 55 -22.38 -16.96 32.03
C GLN A 55 -22.17 -18.49 31.96
N GLY A 56 -21.37 -18.97 31.00
CA GLY A 56 -21.16 -20.40 30.75
C GLY A 56 -20.75 -20.69 29.31
N GLU A 57 -20.59 -21.98 29.02
CA GLU A 57 -20.26 -22.53 27.70
C GLU A 57 -21.43 -23.38 27.20
N GLU A 58 -21.95 -23.04 26.02
CA GLU A 58 -23.08 -23.73 25.42
C GLU A 58 -22.73 -24.24 24.01
N SER A 59 -23.35 -25.35 23.62
CA SER A 59 -22.98 -26.13 22.44
C SER A 59 -24.18 -26.33 21.53
N TYR A 60 -24.05 -25.92 20.27
CA TYR A 60 -25.11 -25.91 19.28
C TYR A 60 -24.72 -26.72 18.05
N ALA A 61 -25.64 -27.55 17.55
CA ALA A 61 -25.50 -28.16 16.23
C ALA A 61 -25.66 -27.08 15.16
N THR A 62 -24.92 -27.17 14.06
CA THR A 62 -24.95 -26.17 13.00
C THR A 62 -25.18 -26.76 11.62
N GLN A 63 -25.99 -26.05 10.83
CA GLN A 63 -26.01 -26.18 9.38
C GLN A 63 -25.23 -25.00 8.80
N ILE A 64 -24.28 -25.30 7.91
CA ILE A 64 -23.44 -24.30 7.25
C ILE A 64 -23.86 -24.21 5.78
N SER A 65 -23.96 -22.99 5.25
CA SER A 65 -24.25 -22.73 3.84
C SER A 65 -23.38 -21.60 3.32
N THR A 66 -22.67 -21.83 2.22
CA THR A 66 -21.88 -20.79 1.55
C THR A 66 -22.79 -19.83 0.78
N LEU A 67 -22.44 -18.54 0.83
CA LEU A 67 -23.12 -17.43 0.17
C LEU A 67 -22.09 -16.61 -0.60
N SER A 68 -22.02 -16.77 -1.92
CA SER A 68 -21.20 -15.89 -2.77
C SER A 68 -21.94 -14.59 -3.07
N SER A 69 -21.24 -13.46 -2.91
CA SER A 69 -21.78 -12.10 -3.08
C SER A 69 -20.77 -11.19 -3.76
N ILE A 70 -21.17 -9.95 -4.05
CA ILE A 70 -20.25 -8.87 -4.47
C ILE A 70 -19.20 -8.54 -3.39
N LEU A 71 -19.46 -8.90 -2.13
CA LEU A 71 -18.52 -8.75 -1.00
C LEU A 71 -17.62 -9.99 -0.79
N GLY A 72 -17.51 -10.85 -1.81
CA GLY A 72 -16.81 -12.14 -1.74
C GLY A 72 -17.64 -13.27 -1.14
N ASP A 73 -16.97 -14.35 -0.79
CA ASP A 73 -17.59 -15.52 -0.17
C ASP A 73 -17.83 -15.29 1.34
N MET A 74 -19.08 -15.55 1.73
CA MET A 74 -19.56 -15.53 3.10
C MET A 74 -20.11 -16.89 3.48
N THR A 75 -20.21 -17.13 4.79
CA THR A 75 -20.74 -18.38 5.35
C THR A 75 -21.92 -18.06 6.25
N LEU A 76 -23.11 -18.50 5.86
CA LEU A 76 -24.29 -18.49 6.73
C LEU A 76 -24.24 -19.71 7.65
N VAL A 77 -24.24 -19.45 8.96
CA VAL A 77 -24.28 -20.48 9.99
C VAL A 77 -25.64 -20.43 10.68
N GLN A 78 -26.40 -21.52 10.55
CA GLN A 78 -27.66 -21.74 11.24
C GLN A 78 -27.42 -22.60 12.49
N LEU A 79 -27.67 -22.03 13.66
CA LEU A 79 -27.63 -22.72 14.95
C LEU A 79 -28.99 -23.40 15.21
N GLU A 80 -28.98 -24.72 15.34
CA GLU A 80 -30.13 -25.52 15.75
C GLU A 80 -30.27 -25.49 17.27
N ILE A 81 -31.39 -24.92 17.76
CA ILE A 81 -31.79 -25.06 19.15
C ILE A 81 -32.39 -26.45 19.29
N SER A 82 -31.68 -27.36 19.94
CA SER A 82 -32.26 -28.62 20.38
C SER A 82 -33.32 -28.32 21.43
N GLU A 83 -34.59 -28.61 21.15
CA GLU A 83 -35.66 -28.58 22.16
C GLU A 83 -35.46 -29.75 23.14
N GLU A 84 -34.44 -29.65 24.00
CA GLU A 84 -34.15 -30.68 24.99
C GLU A 84 -35.16 -30.60 26.14
N VAL A 85 -36.29 -31.28 25.89
CA VAL A 85 -37.31 -31.74 26.84
C VAL A 85 -37.60 -30.77 27.98
N ALA A 86 -38.64 -29.95 27.80
CA ALA A 86 -39.29 -29.27 28.91
C ALA A 86 -39.74 -30.29 29.98
N VAL A 87 -38.92 -30.48 31.01
CA VAL A 87 -39.24 -31.29 32.19
C VAL A 87 -40.45 -30.65 32.85
N SER A 88 -41.60 -31.30 32.73
CA SER A 88 -42.85 -30.78 33.30
C SER A 88 -42.67 -30.57 34.81
N PRO A 89 -42.95 -29.38 35.35
CA PRO A 89 -42.95 -29.20 36.79
C PRO A 89 -44.07 -30.06 37.39
N GLU A 90 -43.70 -31.10 38.14
CA GLU A 90 -44.67 -31.83 38.94
C GLU A 90 -45.31 -30.87 39.94
N LYS A 91 -46.63 -30.94 40.02
CA LYS A 91 -47.45 -30.07 40.87
C LYS A 91 -47.25 -30.44 42.33
N ASP A 92 -46.87 -29.46 43.14
CA ASP A 92 -47.51 -29.30 44.45
C ASP A 92 -47.38 -27.85 44.93
N PHE A 93 -48.50 -27.12 44.95
CA PHE A 93 -48.97 -26.30 46.07
C PHE A 93 -50.33 -25.66 45.72
N THR A 94 -51.22 -25.60 46.71
CA THR A 94 -52.65 -25.28 46.58
C THR A 94 -52.99 -23.87 47.07
N GLU A 95 -54.17 -23.36 46.66
CA GLU A 95 -54.87 -22.18 47.19
C GLU A 95 -54.19 -20.82 46.85
N ASP A 96 -54.87 -19.72 46.48
CA ASP A 96 -56.29 -19.33 46.59
C ASP A 96 -56.69 -18.24 45.56
N LEU A 97 -58.00 -18.05 45.30
CA LEU A 97 -58.78 -16.82 44.89
C LEU A 97 -58.10 -15.72 43.99
N LEU A 98 -58.70 -15.11 42.94
CA LEU A 98 -60.10 -14.79 42.61
C LEU A 98 -60.30 -14.37 41.12
N ILE A 99 -61.48 -14.73 40.57
CA ILE A 99 -62.41 -14.02 39.64
C ILE A 99 -62.00 -12.57 39.27
N ILE A 100 -61.95 -12.15 37.98
CA ILE A 100 -63.01 -11.66 37.05
C ILE A 100 -62.36 -11.71 35.63
N GLY A 101 -62.96 -11.98 34.46
CA GLY A 101 -64.34 -12.10 34.00
C GLY A 101 -64.43 -11.71 32.51
N SER A 102 -64.76 -12.69 31.65
CA SER A 102 -65.73 -12.63 30.53
C SER A 102 -65.61 -11.62 29.38
N ASN A 103 -65.23 -12.13 28.18
CA ASN A 103 -66.07 -12.27 26.96
C ASN A 103 -65.16 -12.74 25.77
N GLU A 104 -65.37 -13.88 25.07
CA GLU A 104 -66.44 -14.19 24.06
C GLU A 104 -66.52 -13.11 22.95
N ILE A 105 -66.37 -13.30 21.63
CA ILE A 105 -66.93 -14.26 20.63
C ILE A 105 -66.26 -13.88 19.26
N ASN A 106 -65.97 -14.71 18.23
CA ASN A 106 -66.13 -16.15 17.98
C ASN A 106 -65.34 -16.66 16.72
N ASP A 107 -65.33 -17.98 16.54
CA ASP A 107 -65.37 -18.79 15.30
C ASP A 107 -64.18 -19.04 14.32
N ILE A 108 -64.13 -20.33 13.96
CA ILE A 108 -63.25 -21.19 13.15
C ILE A 108 -63.91 -21.33 11.74
N PRO A 109 -63.21 -21.48 10.57
CA PRO A 109 -62.64 -22.79 10.21
C PRO A 109 -61.42 -22.92 9.27
N VAL A 110 -60.52 -23.81 9.69
CA VAL A 110 -59.93 -24.96 8.97
C VAL A 110 -60.07 -25.04 7.44
N SER A 111 -58.94 -25.27 6.76
CA SER A 111 -58.90 -26.07 5.52
C SER A 111 -57.60 -26.87 5.43
N ASN A 112 -57.71 -28.20 5.41
CA ASN A 112 -56.62 -29.13 5.05
C ASN A 112 -56.68 -29.48 3.56
N THR A 113 -55.53 -29.48 2.88
CA THR A 113 -55.25 -30.27 1.66
C THR A 113 -53.73 -30.42 1.58
N ALA A 114 -53.11 -31.58 1.83
CA ALA A 114 -53.18 -32.87 1.11
C ALA A 114 -52.21 -32.92 -0.09
N LEU A 115 -51.21 -33.81 0.00
CA LEU A 115 -50.46 -34.36 -1.13
C LEU A 115 -49.83 -35.72 -0.72
N GLU A 116 -50.42 -36.80 -1.25
CA GLU A 116 -49.87 -38.17 -1.30
C GLU A 116 -48.66 -38.17 -2.27
N GLU A 117 -47.52 -38.80 -1.99
CA GLU A 117 -47.22 -40.24 -1.84
C GLU A 117 -47.21 -41.04 -3.17
N VAL A 118 -46.01 -41.20 -3.74
CA VAL A 118 -45.57 -42.28 -4.66
C VAL A 118 -44.05 -42.47 -4.38
N ILE A 119 -43.52 -43.48 -3.69
CA ILE A 119 -43.52 -44.96 -3.86
C ILE A 119 -42.52 -45.48 -4.92
N GLU A 120 -41.37 -45.98 -4.41
CA GLU A 120 -40.55 -47.12 -4.91
C GLU A 120 -39.80 -47.01 -6.27
N LYS A 121 -38.63 -47.66 -6.54
CA LYS A 121 -37.76 -48.61 -5.79
C LYS A 121 -36.38 -48.80 -6.48
N ASN A 122 -35.38 -49.27 -5.71
CA ASN A 122 -34.13 -49.96 -6.13
C ASN A 122 -33.12 -49.12 -6.98
N GLU A 123 -31.81 -49.38 -7.03
CA GLU A 123 -30.90 -50.46 -6.55
C GLU A 123 -29.80 -49.81 -5.67
N LYS A 124 -29.21 -50.38 -4.61
CA LYS A 124 -28.54 -51.68 -4.40
C LYS A 124 -27.24 -51.90 -5.20
N ILE A 125 -26.17 -51.22 -4.77
CA ILE A 125 -24.78 -51.65 -5.02
C ILE A 125 -24.06 -51.75 -3.67
N ASP A 126 -23.30 -52.83 -3.51
CA ASP A 126 -22.49 -53.21 -2.36
C ASP A 126 -21.16 -53.71 -2.94
N GLU A 127 -20.06 -52.99 -2.75
CA GLU A 127 -18.72 -53.46 -3.12
C GLU A 127 -17.60 -52.71 -2.35
N SER A 128 -17.15 -53.35 -1.27
CA SER A 128 -15.78 -53.38 -0.75
C SER A 128 -14.81 -52.20 -0.98
N LEU A 129 -14.43 -51.53 0.11
CA LEU A 129 -13.12 -50.90 0.26
C LEU A 129 -12.14 -51.89 0.93
N PRO A 130 -10.89 -52.03 0.45
CA PRO A 130 -9.84 -52.71 1.19
C PRO A 130 -9.19 -51.76 2.20
N GLU A 131 -9.12 -52.20 3.45
CA GLU A 131 -8.09 -51.72 4.40
C GLU A 131 -6.73 -52.26 3.93
N GLU A 132 -5.71 -51.42 3.77
CA GLU A 132 -4.28 -51.67 4.07
C GLU A 132 -3.46 -50.39 3.70
N ASP A 133 -3.05 -49.60 4.70
CA ASP A 133 -1.66 -49.12 4.89
C ASP A 133 -1.56 -48.18 6.10
N LEU A 134 -1.13 -48.73 7.25
CA LEU A 134 -0.75 -47.97 8.45
C LEU A 134 0.69 -48.32 8.86
N LEU A 135 1.65 -47.71 8.16
CA LEU A 135 3.06 -47.69 8.55
C LEU A 135 3.35 -46.34 9.21
N SER A 136 3.42 -46.25 10.54
CA SER A 136 4.62 -46.61 11.33
C SER A 136 5.90 -45.88 10.89
N LEU A 137 5.96 -44.57 11.16
CA LEU A 137 7.23 -43.86 11.31
C LEU A 137 7.52 -43.64 12.80
N LYS A 138 8.47 -44.44 13.31
CA LYS A 138 9.21 -44.19 14.56
C LYS A 138 10.67 -43.97 14.18
N GLU A 139 11.11 -42.72 14.17
CA GLU A 139 12.52 -42.34 14.29
C GLU A 139 12.54 -41.23 15.35
N GLU A 140 12.93 -41.53 16.60
CA GLU A 140 14.30 -41.73 17.06
C GLU A 140 15.02 -40.39 17.30
N ILE A 141 14.60 -39.71 18.37
CA ILE A 141 15.29 -38.56 18.95
C ILE A 141 16.65 -39.05 19.48
N THR A 142 17.73 -38.70 18.79
CA THR A 142 19.10 -38.89 19.28
C THR A 142 19.78 -37.54 19.50
N THR A 143 19.79 -37.10 20.76
CA THR A 143 20.71 -36.07 21.26
C THR A 143 22.11 -36.64 21.40
N PRO A 144 23.18 -35.93 20.98
CA PRO A 144 24.49 -36.06 21.59
C PRO A 144 24.66 -35.00 22.70
N GLU A 145 25.29 -35.42 23.79
CA GLU A 145 25.52 -34.60 24.98
C GLU A 145 26.61 -33.54 24.76
N ALA A 146 26.62 -32.53 25.63
CA ALA A 146 27.76 -31.63 25.77
C ALA A 146 28.96 -32.40 26.32
N ASP A 147 30.17 -32.08 25.84
CA ASP A 147 31.38 -32.43 26.56
C ASP A 147 32.37 -31.25 26.61
N THR A 148 32.88 -30.99 27.81
CA THR A 148 33.73 -29.86 28.14
C THR A 148 35.19 -30.28 28.19
N VAL A 149 36.08 -29.65 27.42
CA VAL A 149 37.52 -29.54 27.80
C VAL A 149 38.06 -28.15 27.44
N THR A 150 38.88 -27.65 28.35
CA THR A 150 39.51 -26.32 28.43
C THR A 150 40.92 -26.25 27.84
N HIS A 151 41.45 -25.03 27.68
CA HIS A 151 42.89 -24.69 27.57
C HIS A 151 43.55 -25.12 26.23
N ASP A 152 44.48 -24.36 25.61
CA ASP A 152 45.37 -23.28 26.08
C ASP A 152 45.72 -22.25 24.98
N ASP A 153 46.40 -21.17 25.42
CA ASP A 153 47.32 -20.27 24.69
C ASP A 153 47.47 -20.39 23.16
N LEU A 154 47.28 -19.27 22.45
CA LEU A 154 48.37 -18.73 21.63
C LEU A 154 48.25 -17.20 21.45
N SER A 155 49.21 -16.51 22.07
CA SER A 155 49.41 -15.06 22.03
C SER A 155 50.25 -14.62 20.83
N ILE A 156 50.01 -13.37 20.37
CA ILE A 156 50.99 -12.49 19.69
C ILE A 156 51.45 -12.94 18.29
N LEU A 157 51.17 -12.09 17.29
CA LEU A 157 52.23 -11.42 16.51
C LEU A 157 51.70 -10.09 15.93
N ASP A 158 52.52 -9.06 16.04
CA ASP A 158 52.28 -7.69 15.56
C ASP A 158 52.70 -7.50 14.08
N ASP A 159 52.55 -6.27 13.58
CA ASP A 159 53.19 -5.67 12.39
C ASP A 159 52.74 -6.21 10.99
N GLU A 160 52.52 -5.40 9.94
CA GLU A 160 52.57 -3.93 9.72
C GLU A 160 51.66 -3.57 8.50
N PRO A 161 51.30 -2.31 8.25
CA PRO A 161 50.44 -1.93 7.11
C PRO A 161 51.23 -1.84 5.79
N ILE A 162 50.72 -2.48 4.73
CA ILE A 162 51.36 -2.46 3.40
C ILE A 162 51.14 -1.11 2.71
N SER A 163 52.22 -0.33 2.63
CA SER A 163 52.33 0.84 1.76
C SER A 163 52.67 0.42 0.32
N PHE A 164 51.84 0.78 -0.66
CA PHE A 164 52.19 0.69 -2.07
C PHE A 164 52.49 2.09 -2.61
N ASN A 165 53.77 2.35 -2.89
CA ASN A 165 54.21 3.53 -3.60
C ASN A 165 55.55 3.22 -4.32
N ASP A 166 55.48 2.92 -5.63
CA ASP A 166 56.49 3.28 -6.64
C ASP A 166 55.94 2.85 -8.03
N THR A 167 55.84 3.68 -9.07
CA THR A 167 56.81 4.55 -9.77
C THR A 167 57.31 3.89 -11.07
N VAL A 168 56.69 4.32 -12.18
CA VAL A 168 57.26 4.55 -13.54
C VAL A 168 58.10 3.44 -14.22
N THR A 169 57.64 3.03 -15.41
CA THR A 169 58.51 2.92 -16.60
C THR A 169 57.81 3.44 -17.84
N GLU A 170 58.53 4.27 -18.60
CA GLU A 170 58.11 4.88 -19.86
C GLU A 170 58.27 3.88 -21.03
N THR A 171 57.44 4.03 -22.07
CA THR A 171 57.86 3.82 -23.46
C THR A 171 57.19 4.86 -24.35
N GLU A 172 58.00 5.79 -24.84
CA GLU A 172 57.64 6.73 -25.90
C GLU A 172 57.55 5.99 -27.24
N GLU A 173 56.59 6.33 -28.10
CA GLU A 173 56.78 6.26 -29.56
C GLU A 173 56.30 7.57 -30.21
N GLU A 174 57.11 8.06 -31.13
CA GLU A 174 57.02 9.38 -31.75
C GLU A 174 55.97 9.42 -32.87
N ILE A 175 55.17 10.49 -32.97
CA ILE A 175 54.68 10.96 -34.28
C ILE A 175 54.90 12.48 -34.40
N SER A 176 55.52 12.87 -35.50
CA SER A 176 56.10 14.19 -35.74
C SER A 176 55.08 15.30 -36.06
N LEU A 177 55.46 16.50 -35.63
CA LEU A 177 55.11 17.82 -36.16
C LEU A 177 55.04 17.91 -37.69
N LEU A 178 54.20 18.83 -38.16
CA LEU A 178 54.34 19.87 -39.22
C LEU A 178 52.90 20.35 -39.52
N ASP A 179 52.55 21.59 -39.83
CA ASP A 179 53.07 22.97 -39.69
C ASP A 179 52.01 23.86 -40.41
N ASP A 180 52.23 25.17 -40.46
CA ASP A 180 51.68 26.10 -41.47
C ASP A 180 50.18 26.50 -41.48
N THR A 181 49.94 27.62 -40.78
CA THR A 181 49.29 28.86 -41.28
C THR A 181 47.75 29.01 -41.32
N PRO A 182 47.23 30.23 -41.02
CA PRO A 182 45.81 30.53 -41.04
C PRO A 182 45.30 30.87 -42.44
N MET A 183 44.06 30.46 -42.75
CA MET A 183 43.42 30.78 -44.02
C MET A 183 42.75 32.16 -43.97
N ASP A 184 43.34 33.09 -44.72
CA ASP A 184 42.77 34.38 -45.11
C ASP A 184 41.77 34.21 -46.28
N LEU A 185 41.14 35.31 -46.73
CA LEU A 185 40.10 35.45 -47.77
C LEU A 185 38.64 35.24 -47.26
N GLN A 186 37.66 36.10 -47.57
CA GLN A 186 37.72 37.31 -48.42
C GLN A 186 36.66 38.36 -48.09
N GLU A 187 36.95 39.59 -48.51
CA GLU A 187 36.18 40.81 -48.31
C GLU A 187 34.80 40.79 -48.99
N THR A 188 33.85 41.56 -48.44
CA THR A 188 33.03 42.45 -49.28
C THR A 188 32.86 43.80 -48.58
N GLU A 189 33.31 44.85 -49.26
CA GLU A 189 33.18 46.25 -48.84
C GLU A 189 31.70 46.67 -48.81
N THR A 190 31.32 47.60 -47.92
CA THR A 190 30.92 48.95 -48.37
C THR A 190 30.68 49.96 -47.23
N SER A 191 31.63 50.89 -47.11
CA SER A 191 31.38 52.35 -47.01
C SER A 191 30.92 53.02 -45.70
N ARG A 192 31.63 54.12 -45.41
CA ARG A 192 31.31 55.28 -44.55
C ARG A 192 31.51 55.08 -43.04
N GLU A 193 32.52 55.69 -42.40
CA GLU A 193 32.83 57.15 -42.32
C GLU A 193 31.60 57.94 -41.88
N ASP A 194 31.51 58.45 -40.65
CA ASP A 194 32.28 59.63 -40.22
C ASP A 194 32.14 59.88 -38.70
N HIS A 195 33.19 60.47 -38.09
CA HIS A 195 33.20 61.41 -36.94
C HIS A 195 32.39 61.08 -35.64
N GLU A 196 32.80 61.45 -34.44
CA GLU A 196 34.05 61.86 -33.80
C GLU A 196 33.69 61.93 -32.31
N GLU A 197 34.60 61.47 -31.47
CA GLU A 197 34.66 61.69 -30.03
C GLU A 197 34.32 63.12 -29.58
N ILE A 198 33.47 63.29 -28.54
CA ILE A 198 33.51 64.39 -27.54
C ILE A 198 32.70 64.00 -26.29
N LEU A 199 33.42 63.79 -25.18
CA LEU A 199 32.97 64.03 -23.80
C LEU A 199 33.31 65.48 -23.42
N PRO A 200 32.84 66.04 -22.28
CA PRO A 200 31.68 65.70 -21.43
C PRO A 200 30.79 66.94 -21.18
N LYS A 201 29.71 66.82 -20.37
CA LYS A 201 29.37 67.87 -19.40
C LYS A 201 28.37 67.47 -18.30
N GLU A 202 28.58 68.08 -17.15
CA GLU A 202 27.68 68.14 -16.00
C GLU A 202 26.43 68.97 -16.33
N THR A 203 25.30 68.63 -15.69
CA THR A 203 24.25 69.59 -15.33
C THR A 203 23.70 69.26 -13.96
N GLU A 204 23.90 70.17 -13.02
CA GLU A 204 23.18 70.22 -11.75
C GLU A 204 21.72 70.68 -11.95
N SER A 205 20.94 70.51 -10.88
CA SER A 205 19.84 71.37 -10.44
C SER A 205 18.42 71.16 -10.98
N ASN A 206 17.49 71.40 -10.04
CA ASN A 206 16.04 71.55 -10.12
C ASN A 206 15.17 70.28 -10.16
N ASP A 207 14.06 70.19 -9.41
CA ASP A 207 13.65 70.92 -8.19
C ASP A 207 12.45 70.22 -7.53
N GLU A 208 12.28 70.46 -6.23
CA GLU A 208 10.99 70.63 -5.53
C GLU A 208 9.76 69.81 -5.98
N LEU A 209 9.54 68.64 -5.37
CA LEU A 209 8.19 68.20 -4.99
C LEU A 209 8.23 67.20 -3.82
N PHE A 210 7.18 67.17 -3.00
CA PHE A 210 7.01 66.36 -1.78
C PHE A 210 7.70 66.85 -0.49
N ASP A 211 7.56 68.14 -0.22
CA ASP A 211 7.49 68.63 1.16
C ASP A 211 6.04 68.46 1.65
N LEU A 212 5.75 67.41 2.44
CA LEU A 212 4.40 67.13 2.95
C LEU A 212 4.41 66.55 4.37
N ILE A 213 4.70 67.46 5.31
CA ILE A 213 4.14 67.55 6.67
C ILE A 213 4.08 66.23 7.47
N LEU A 214 5.13 65.99 8.26
CA LEU A 214 5.08 65.14 9.45
C LEU A 214 4.41 65.89 10.63
N PRO A 215 3.37 65.34 11.26
CA PRO A 215 2.97 65.72 12.62
C PRO A 215 3.88 65.03 13.65
N ASN A 216 4.69 65.80 14.37
CA ASN A 216 5.37 65.33 15.57
C ASN A 216 4.43 65.42 16.79
N ALA A 217 4.00 64.30 17.36
CA ALA A 217 3.88 64.05 18.82
C ALA A 217 3.24 62.67 19.10
N PRO A 218 3.61 61.98 20.20
CA PRO A 218 3.07 60.67 20.55
C PRO A 218 2.01 60.73 21.66
N GLU A 219 0.82 60.20 21.37
CA GLU A 219 -0.23 59.79 22.31
C GLU A 219 -0.87 58.52 21.70
N GLU A 220 -1.33 57.49 22.39
CA GLU A 220 -1.30 56.96 23.75
C GLU A 220 -1.97 55.58 23.60
N THR A 221 -1.59 54.58 24.41
CA THR A 221 -2.39 53.37 24.72
C THR A 221 -3.21 52.69 23.59
N ILE A 222 -2.68 51.60 23.03
CA ILE A 222 -3.51 50.47 22.56
C ILE A 222 -3.13 49.27 23.43
N ASP A 223 -4.12 48.69 24.10
CA ASP A 223 -3.93 47.58 25.02
C ASP A 223 -3.43 46.32 24.29
N GLU A 224 -2.62 45.56 25.02
CA GLU A 224 -2.01 44.31 24.61
C GLU A 224 -3.08 43.21 24.43
N ILE A 225 -3.61 43.09 23.21
CA ILE A 225 -4.49 41.96 22.85
C ILE A 225 -3.62 40.70 22.76
N SER A 226 -3.47 40.01 23.90
CA SER A 226 -2.89 38.68 23.97
C SER A 226 -3.84 37.67 23.31
N LEU A 227 -3.65 37.45 22.01
CA LEU A 227 -4.22 36.31 21.31
C LEU A 227 -3.51 35.04 21.78
N GLN A 228 -4.08 34.40 22.80
CA GLN A 228 -3.78 33.01 23.10
C GLN A 228 -4.51 32.14 22.07
N GLU A 229 -3.78 31.69 21.06
CA GLU A 229 -4.22 30.58 20.21
C GLU A 229 -4.37 29.33 21.09
N THR A 230 -5.61 28.92 21.36
CA THR A 230 -5.91 27.67 22.07
C THR A 230 -5.77 26.49 21.11
N ASP A 231 -5.03 25.46 21.53
CA ASP A 231 -4.68 24.28 20.72
C ASP A 231 -5.88 23.50 20.13
N GLU A 232 -7.09 23.72 20.63
CA GLU A 232 -8.34 23.09 20.15
C GLU A 232 -8.72 23.49 18.71
N GLN A 233 -8.16 24.55 18.12
CA GLN A 233 -8.42 24.94 16.73
C GLN A 233 -7.44 24.36 15.68
N LYS A 234 -6.48 23.52 16.09
CA LYS A 234 -5.58 22.81 15.14
C LYS A 234 -6.12 21.46 14.64
N ALA A 235 -7.13 20.89 15.31
CA ALA A 235 -7.66 19.56 14.95
C ALA A 235 -8.47 19.56 13.63
N ASP A 236 -9.27 20.61 13.38
CA ASP A 236 -10.17 20.71 12.21
C ASP A 236 -9.44 20.97 10.87
N LEU A 237 -8.13 21.22 10.87
CA LEU A 237 -7.36 21.57 9.66
C LEU A 237 -6.54 20.39 9.07
N GLN A 238 -6.64 19.19 9.66
CA GLN A 238 -5.92 18.02 9.14
C GLN A 238 -6.74 17.20 8.12
N GLU A 239 -8.06 17.15 8.21
CA GLU A 239 -8.92 16.31 7.34
C GLU A 239 -8.94 16.74 5.86
N GLU A 240 -8.73 18.01 5.51
CA GLU A 240 -8.76 18.47 4.10
C GLU A 240 -7.55 17.98 3.25
N ASN A 241 -6.51 17.44 3.88
CA ASN A 241 -5.24 17.10 3.21
C ASN A 241 -5.25 15.79 2.41
N HIS A 242 -6.34 15.02 2.44
CA HIS A 242 -6.42 13.68 1.82
C HIS A 242 -7.25 13.63 0.52
N THR A 243 -7.80 14.75 0.07
CA THR A 243 -8.65 14.78 -1.13
C THR A 243 -7.83 14.64 -2.43
N PRO A 244 -8.12 13.69 -3.33
CA PRO A 244 -7.39 13.56 -4.59
C PRO A 244 -7.48 14.82 -5.47
N ILE A 245 -6.36 15.17 -6.10
CA ILE A 245 -6.19 16.36 -6.94
C ILE A 245 -6.33 15.92 -8.40
N LEU A 246 -7.56 16.02 -8.91
CA LEU A 246 -7.91 15.65 -10.28
C LEU A 246 -7.25 16.59 -11.32
N ILE A 247 -6.34 16.05 -12.11
CA ILE A 247 -5.76 16.72 -13.27
C ILE A 247 -6.70 16.55 -14.48
N ASN A 248 -7.13 17.67 -15.07
CA ASN A 248 -7.91 17.65 -16.31
C ASN A 248 -7.01 17.40 -17.53
N ILE A 249 -6.66 16.13 -17.72
CA ILE A 249 -5.69 15.69 -18.73
C ILE A 249 -6.14 16.05 -20.15
N GLU A 250 -7.43 15.94 -20.49
CA GLU A 250 -7.92 16.25 -21.83
C GLU A 250 -7.89 17.76 -22.15
N HIS A 251 -7.94 18.62 -21.12
CA HIS A 251 -7.71 20.05 -21.27
C HIS A 251 -6.22 20.35 -21.45
N ILE A 252 -5.38 19.88 -20.52
CA ILE A 252 -3.96 20.28 -20.45
C ILE A 252 -3.17 19.66 -21.62
N SER A 253 -3.35 18.37 -21.93
CA SER A 253 -2.63 17.75 -23.06
C SER A 253 -2.94 18.47 -24.37
N LYS A 254 -4.19 18.92 -24.55
CA LYS A 254 -4.64 19.71 -25.69
C LYS A 254 -4.09 21.14 -25.70
N GLU A 255 -3.91 21.75 -24.54
CA GLU A 255 -3.33 23.10 -24.39
C GLU A 255 -1.85 23.10 -24.82
N ILE A 256 -1.07 22.09 -24.40
CA ILE A 256 0.34 21.94 -24.76
C ILE A 256 0.58 21.21 -26.10
N GLY A 257 -0.45 20.59 -26.67
CA GLY A 257 -0.44 20.01 -28.02
C GLY A 257 0.03 18.56 -28.14
N ILE A 258 -0.13 17.75 -27.08
CA ILE A 258 0.25 16.32 -27.04
C ILE A 258 -0.96 15.41 -26.75
N SER A 259 -0.78 14.09 -26.90
CA SER A 259 -1.84 13.13 -26.53
C SER A 259 -1.97 12.99 -25.02
N THR A 260 -3.12 12.45 -24.56
CA THR A 260 -3.32 12.15 -23.14
C THR A 260 -2.36 11.05 -22.64
N GLU A 261 -1.98 10.11 -23.52
CA GLU A 261 -0.99 9.08 -23.23
C GLU A 261 0.41 9.69 -23.03
N ASP A 262 0.84 10.59 -23.93
CA ASP A 262 2.10 11.33 -23.78
C ASP A 262 2.11 12.17 -22.50
N TYR A 263 0.99 12.81 -22.16
CA TYR A 263 0.89 13.61 -20.92
C TYR A 263 1.05 12.75 -19.66
N ASN A 264 0.41 11.58 -19.59
CA ASN A 264 0.62 10.63 -18.50
C ASN A 264 2.09 10.20 -18.40
N ASN A 265 2.75 9.92 -19.53
CA ASN A 265 4.16 9.55 -19.54
C ASN A 265 5.06 10.69 -19.01
N PHE A 266 4.83 11.95 -19.42
CA PHE A 266 5.58 13.10 -18.89
C PHE A 266 5.26 13.40 -17.42
N LEU A 267 4.03 13.16 -16.96
CA LEU A 267 3.66 13.30 -15.56
C LEU A 267 4.39 12.28 -14.69
N ASN A 268 4.45 11.02 -15.13
CA ASN A 268 5.21 9.96 -14.46
C ASN A 268 6.72 10.30 -14.43
N GLU A 269 7.31 10.69 -15.58
CA GLU A 269 8.72 11.12 -15.65
C GLU A 269 9.01 12.31 -14.73
N TYR A 270 8.06 13.24 -14.59
CA TYR A 270 8.15 14.36 -13.65
C TYR A 270 8.15 13.89 -12.19
N ILE A 271 7.27 12.95 -11.81
CA ILE A 271 7.19 12.39 -10.46
C ILE A 271 8.46 11.59 -10.14
N ASP A 272 8.94 10.74 -11.05
CA ASP A 272 10.20 9.99 -10.91
C ASP A 272 11.41 10.95 -10.76
N THR A 273 11.40 12.07 -11.51
CA THR A 273 12.41 13.13 -11.38
C THR A 273 12.31 13.86 -10.03
N ALA A 274 11.11 14.13 -9.54
CA ALA A 274 10.88 14.73 -8.22
C ALA A 274 11.36 13.81 -7.09
N ILE A 275 11.08 12.51 -7.17
CA ILE A 275 11.59 11.51 -6.23
C ILE A 275 13.12 11.47 -6.26
N THR A 276 13.72 11.39 -7.45
CA THR A 276 15.19 11.35 -7.63
C THR A 276 15.88 12.58 -7.02
N LEU A 277 15.24 13.75 -7.10
CA LEU A 277 15.78 15.02 -6.60
C LEU A 277 15.46 15.32 -5.13
N GLU A 278 14.78 14.44 -4.38
CA GLU A 278 14.41 14.68 -2.97
C GLU A 278 15.62 15.05 -2.10
N LYS A 279 16.71 14.27 -2.22
CA LYS A 279 17.94 14.48 -1.44
C LYS A 279 18.65 15.79 -1.79
N ASP A 280 18.52 16.24 -3.04
CA ASP A 280 19.09 17.51 -3.49
C ASP A 280 18.19 18.70 -3.13
N LEU A 281 16.86 18.52 -3.08
CA LEU A 281 15.95 19.49 -2.45
C LEU A 281 16.29 19.68 -0.97
N LYS A 282 16.41 18.60 -0.19
CA LYS A 282 16.73 18.63 1.26
C LYS A 282 18.20 18.93 1.57
N SER A 283 19.01 19.29 0.57
CA SER A 283 20.45 19.54 0.72
C SER A 283 20.76 20.93 1.29
N ASP A 284 21.68 20.99 2.25
CA ASP A 284 22.28 22.25 2.72
C ASP A 284 23.07 22.98 1.61
N GLN A 285 23.59 22.23 0.63
CA GLN A 285 24.37 22.77 -0.49
C GLN A 285 23.48 23.55 -1.46
N ASP A 286 23.67 24.87 -1.50
CA ASP A 286 22.82 25.80 -2.26
C ASP A 286 22.77 25.52 -3.77
N GLU A 287 23.88 25.06 -4.36
CA GLU A 287 23.94 24.71 -5.78
C GLU A 287 23.04 23.50 -6.12
N LYS A 288 23.09 22.43 -5.32
CA LYS A 288 22.25 21.23 -5.48
C LYS A 288 20.77 21.57 -5.34
N ARG A 289 20.42 22.30 -4.26
CA ARG A 289 19.07 22.75 -3.97
C ARG A 289 18.52 23.66 -5.07
N SER A 290 19.29 24.66 -5.49
CA SER A 290 18.91 25.58 -6.56
C SER A 290 18.75 24.88 -7.91
N HIS A 291 19.58 23.89 -8.21
CA HIS A 291 19.43 23.04 -9.40
C HIS A 291 18.12 22.24 -9.35
N ALA A 292 17.86 21.50 -8.26
CA ALA A 292 16.65 20.71 -8.10
C ALA A 292 15.37 21.57 -8.20
N ILE A 293 15.34 22.71 -7.50
CA ILE A 293 14.23 23.68 -7.55
C ILE A 293 14.01 24.19 -9.00
N THR A 294 15.08 24.51 -9.72
CA THR A 294 14.99 25.04 -11.08
C THR A 294 14.46 23.98 -12.05
N THR A 295 14.97 22.75 -11.97
CA THR A 295 14.52 21.62 -12.78
C THR A 295 13.04 21.32 -12.54
N LEU A 296 12.62 21.16 -11.28
CA LEU A 296 11.24 20.83 -10.95
C LEU A 296 10.27 21.98 -11.23
N SER A 297 10.67 23.23 -11.02
CA SER A 297 9.85 24.40 -11.38
C SER A 297 9.65 24.51 -12.90
N HIS A 298 10.68 24.16 -13.69
CA HIS A 298 10.56 24.15 -15.15
C HIS A 298 9.59 23.06 -15.63
N LEU A 299 9.76 21.82 -15.16
CA LEU A 299 8.90 20.70 -15.55
C LEU A 299 7.44 20.89 -15.08
N ALA A 300 7.20 21.35 -13.86
CA ALA A 300 5.86 21.66 -13.36
C ALA A 300 5.16 22.76 -14.18
N SER A 301 5.93 23.75 -14.67
CA SER A 301 5.41 24.79 -15.57
C SER A 301 5.05 24.22 -16.95
N VAL A 302 5.89 23.36 -17.53
CA VAL A 302 5.62 22.66 -18.81
C VAL A 302 4.39 21.74 -18.72
N LEU A 303 4.17 21.09 -17.57
CA LEU A 303 2.99 20.25 -17.32
C LEU A 303 1.73 21.03 -16.88
N HIS A 304 1.80 22.37 -16.78
CA HIS A 304 0.74 23.23 -16.28
C HIS A 304 0.22 22.81 -14.90
N LEU A 305 1.13 22.57 -13.94
CA LEU A 305 0.85 22.23 -12.54
C LEU A 305 1.04 23.47 -11.64
N PRO A 306 0.05 24.38 -11.53
CA PRO A 306 0.21 25.65 -10.83
C PRO A 306 0.42 25.50 -9.32
N MET A 307 -0.30 24.58 -8.67
CA MET A 307 -0.17 24.31 -7.23
C MET A 307 1.24 23.82 -6.87
N ILE A 308 1.77 22.89 -7.67
CA ILE A 308 3.14 22.39 -7.52
C ILE A 308 4.18 23.51 -7.76
N THR A 309 3.93 24.37 -8.76
CA THR A 309 4.78 25.54 -9.04
C THR A 309 4.81 26.53 -7.87
N GLU A 310 3.67 26.72 -7.19
CA GLU A 310 3.58 27.53 -5.98
C GLU A 310 4.37 26.92 -4.82
N ILE A 311 4.22 25.62 -4.54
CA ILE A 311 4.96 24.93 -3.48
C ILE A 311 6.48 24.99 -3.73
N ILE A 312 6.94 24.76 -4.97
CA ILE A 312 8.36 24.88 -5.33
C ILE A 312 8.85 26.33 -5.15
N THR A 313 8.00 27.32 -5.39
CA THR A 313 8.29 28.74 -5.12
C THR A 313 8.38 29.02 -3.61
N GLN A 314 7.57 28.35 -2.78
CA GLN A 314 7.69 28.43 -1.32
C GLN A 314 9.00 27.81 -0.83
N ILE A 315 9.37 26.59 -1.30
CA ILE A 315 10.65 25.92 -0.99
C ILE A 315 11.84 26.84 -1.32
N LYS A 316 11.79 27.56 -2.44
CA LYS A 316 12.84 28.49 -2.88
C LYS A 316 13.03 29.71 -1.96
N ASN A 317 11.97 30.16 -1.30
CA ASN A 317 11.95 31.42 -0.55
C ASN A 317 12.04 31.23 0.97
N GLN A 318 12.02 29.99 1.47
CA GLN A 318 12.08 29.66 2.90
C GLN A 318 13.51 29.51 3.43
N SER A 319 13.65 29.59 4.76
CA SER A 319 14.87 29.17 5.46
C SER A 319 14.99 27.64 5.46
N VAL A 320 16.22 27.13 5.55
CA VAL A 320 16.54 25.69 5.61
C VAL A 320 15.74 24.97 6.71
N GLU A 321 15.53 25.64 7.86
CA GLU A 321 14.76 25.11 9.00
C GLU A 321 13.29 24.80 8.65
N ASN A 322 12.65 25.62 7.82
CA ASN A 322 11.26 25.42 7.39
C ASN A 322 11.15 24.60 6.10
N GLN A 323 12.23 24.55 5.31
CA GLN A 323 12.25 23.95 3.98
C GLN A 323 11.76 22.50 3.97
N ASN A 324 12.11 21.71 4.99
CA ASN A 324 11.67 20.32 5.11
C ASN A 324 10.13 20.19 5.14
N SER A 325 9.43 21.16 5.75
CA SER A 325 7.96 21.18 5.78
C SER A 325 7.38 21.36 4.38
N SER A 326 7.81 22.38 3.63
CA SER A 326 7.32 22.59 2.26
C SER A 326 7.78 21.51 1.27
N VAL A 327 8.91 20.84 1.51
CA VAL A 327 9.28 19.63 0.76
C VAL A 327 8.32 18.49 1.07
N SER A 328 7.92 18.26 2.33
CA SER A 328 6.86 17.28 2.65
C SER A 328 5.51 17.67 2.01
N THR A 329 5.13 18.96 2.03
CA THR A 329 3.94 19.45 1.33
C THR A 329 3.99 19.16 -0.18
N LEU A 330 5.17 19.28 -0.81
CA LEU A 330 5.34 18.93 -2.22
C LEU A 330 5.00 17.46 -2.46
N TYR A 331 5.57 16.54 -1.70
CA TYR A 331 5.33 15.10 -1.90
C TYR A 331 3.91 14.66 -1.54
N ASN A 332 3.31 15.20 -0.48
CA ASN A 332 1.88 14.98 -0.18
C ASN A 332 0.99 15.47 -1.34
N THR A 333 1.34 16.62 -1.96
CA THR A 333 0.59 17.11 -3.12
C THR A 333 0.80 16.22 -4.35
N LEU A 334 2.03 15.73 -4.58
CA LEU A 334 2.36 14.81 -5.68
C LEU A 334 1.63 13.47 -5.53
N SER A 335 1.59 12.87 -4.33
CA SER A 335 0.91 11.58 -4.08
C SER A 335 -0.61 11.65 -4.28
N ARG A 336 -1.18 12.86 -4.24
CA ARG A 336 -2.62 13.12 -4.49
C ARG A 336 -2.91 13.47 -5.96
N LEU A 337 -1.90 13.69 -6.80
CA LEU A 337 -2.14 13.98 -8.22
C LEU A 337 -2.65 12.73 -8.91
N THR A 338 -3.88 12.78 -9.41
CA THR A 338 -4.45 11.69 -10.20
C THR A 338 -5.00 12.20 -11.54
N THR A 339 -4.79 11.40 -12.59
CA THR A 339 -5.44 11.59 -13.90
C THR A 339 -6.65 10.69 -14.08
N GLN A 340 -6.92 9.79 -13.12
CA GLN A 340 -8.11 8.96 -13.12
C GLN A 340 -9.31 9.80 -12.68
N LYS A 341 -10.20 10.03 -13.62
CA LYS A 341 -11.55 10.48 -13.29
C LYS A 341 -12.26 9.34 -12.57
N ALA A 342 -12.80 9.60 -11.38
CA ALA A 342 -13.56 8.63 -10.57
C ALA A 342 -14.88 8.19 -11.24
N ASP A 343 -14.77 7.44 -12.34
CA ASP A 343 -15.86 6.79 -13.06
C ASP A 343 -16.04 5.36 -12.51
N MET A 344 -16.94 5.21 -11.53
CA MET A 344 -17.33 3.91 -10.97
C MET A 344 -17.72 2.92 -12.08
N ARG A 345 -16.86 1.93 -12.40
CA ARG A 345 -17.14 0.94 -13.46
C ARG A 345 -16.62 -0.47 -13.18
N GLU A 346 -17.58 -1.34 -12.88
CA GLU A 346 -17.69 -2.75 -13.28
C GLU A 346 -16.38 -3.48 -13.66
N GLU A 347 -15.76 -4.16 -12.69
CA GLU A 347 -14.73 -5.16 -12.99
C GLU A 347 -15.31 -6.42 -13.65
N VAL A 348 -14.58 -6.95 -14.62
CA VAL A 348 -14.90 -8.19 -15.33
C VAL A 348 -14.21 -9.35 -14.63
N SER A 349 -14.97 -10.19 -13.93
CA SER A 349 -14.45 -11.38 -13.25
C SER A 349 -13.83 -12.38 -14.24
N VAL A 350 -12.56 -12.72 -14.06
CA VAL A 350 -11.88 -13.83 -14.74
C VAL A 350 -11.75 -15.01 -13.76
N PRO A 351 -12.12 -16.26 -14.13
CA PRO A 351 -12.07 -17.38 -13.18
C PRO A 351 -10.63 -17.77 -12.84
N LEU A 352 -10.32 -17.80 -11.55
CA LEU A 352 -9.08 -18.37 -11.03
C LEU A 352 -9.22 -19.89 -11.01
N ALA A 353 -8.34 -20.61 -11.69
CA ALA A 353 -8.24 -22.07 -11.64
C ALA A 353 -6.90 -22.44 -11.01
N GLU A 354 -6.95 -22.98 -9.78
CA GLU A 354 -5.80 -23.53 -9.10
C GLU A 354 -5.39 -24.85 -9.77
N ALA A 355 -4.12 -24.97 -10.13
CA ALA A 355 -3.54 -26.19 -10.67
C ALA A 355 -2.21 -26.45 -9.95
N ASP A 356 -2.16 -27.53 -9.16
CA ASP A 356 -0.92 -28.02 -8.56
C ASP A 356 0.05 -28.43 -9.67
N ILE A 357 1.19 -27.73 -9.77
CA ILE A 357 2.27 -28.09 -10.70
C ILE A 357 3.40 -28.75 -9.91
N GLU A 358 3.54 -30.07 -10.07
CA GLU A 358 4.63 -30.86 -9.50
C GLU A 358 5.81 -30.91 -10.49
N VAL A 359 6.83 -30.07 -10.30
CA VAL A 359 8.02 -30.00 -11.18
C VAL A 359 9.26 -30.61 -10.52
N LYS A 360 10.02 -31.41 -11.30
CA LYS A 360 11.29 -32.01 -10.86
C LYS A 360 12.44 -31.00 -10.90
N PRO A 361 13.38 -31.02 -9.93
CA PRO A 361 14.56 -30.17 -9.97
C PRO A 361 15.49 -30.55 -11.12
N SER A 362 15.78 -29.58 -12.00
CA SER A 362 16.85 -29.66 -13.00
C SER A 362 18.17 -29.15 -12.41
N GLY A 363 19.30 -29.69 -12.86
CA GLY A 363 20.57 -29.54 -12.17
C GLY A 363 21.41 -28.31 -12.53
N THR A 364 21.77 -27.54 -11.52
CA THR A 364 23.15 -27.09 -11.23
C THR A 364 23.86 -26.12 -12.20
N GLU A 365 23.14 -25.31 -12.97
CA GLU A 365 23.66 -24.00 -13.42
C GLU A 365 22.62 -22.93 -13.08
N GLY A 366 23.05 -21.91 -12.30
CA GLY A 366 22.18 -20.82 -11.89
C GLY A 366 21.87 -19.86 -13.03
N PHE A 367 20.81 -19.06 -12.90
CA PHE A 367 20.42 -18.11 -13.95
C PHE A 367 21.33 -16.87 -14.03
N GLY A 368 22.28 -16.73 -13.08
CA GLY A 368 23.21 -15.61 -12.96
C GLY A 368 23.01 -14.90 -11.62
N THR A 369 23.52 -13.67 -11.51
CA THR A 369 23.30 -12.77 -10.36
C THR A 369 22.66 -11.49 -10.88
N ILE A 370 21.53 -11.10 -10.30
CA ILE A 370 20.84 -9.84 -10.60
C ILE A 370 21.36 -8.77 -9.63
N ASN A 371 21.79 -7.63 -10.15
CA ASN A 371 21.93 -6.42 -9.35
C ASN A 371 20.62 -5.60 -9.43
N LEU A 372 20.20 -5.05 -8.29
CA LEU A 372 19.04 -4.16 -8.16
C LEU A 372 19.42 -2.72 -7.77
N ASP A 373 20.70 -2.44 -7.47
CA ASP A 373 21.19 -1.12 -7.04
C ASP A 373 21.02 -0.02 -8.12
N ASP A 374 20.95 -0.41 -9.40
CA ASP A 374 20.79 0.48 -10.56
C ASP A 374 19.34 0.59 -11.06
N VAL A 375 18.40 -0.15 -10.44
CA VAL A 375 16.98 -0.12 -10.81
C VAL A 375 16.37 1.20 -10.36
N LYS A 376 15.85 1.96 -11.32
CA LYS A 376 15.11 3.20 -11.04
C LYS A 376 13.67 2.87 -10.65
N PRO A 377 13.06 3.61 -9.71
CA PRO A 377 11.62 3.58 -9.51
C PRO A 377 10.87 3.83 -10.83
N VAL A 378 9.71 3.18 -10.98
CA VAL A 378 8.73 3.47 -12.03
C VAL A 378 7.43 3.84 -11.35
N HIS A 379 7.05 5.12 -11.44
CA HIS A 379 5.83 5.63 -10.82
C HIS A 379 4.54 5.04 -11.41
N PHE A 380 3.59 4.78 -10.52
CA PHE A 380 2.20 4.49 -10.83
C PHE A 380 1.30 5.12 -9.75
N ASP A 381 0.08 5.44 -10.13
CA ASP A 381 -0.92 6.05 -9.25
C ASP A 381 -1.50 4.99 -8.29
N PHE A 382 -1.15 5.09 -7.01
CA PHE A 382 -1.76 4.32 -5.91
C PHE A 382 -2.35 5.29 -4.88
N GLN A 383 -3.65 5.17 -4.61
CA GLN A 383 -4.35 5.99 -3.63
C GLN A 383 -4.74 5.10 -2.43
N LEU A 384 -4.21 5.42 -1.25
CA LEU A 384 -4.40 4.63 -0.02
C LEU A 384 -5.88 4.65 0.41
N GLU A 385 -6.51 5.82 0.27
CA GLU A 385 -7.92 6.05 0.56
C GLU A 385 -8.83 5.32 -0.43
N GLU A 386 -8.45 5.18 -1.71
CA GLU A 386 -9.21 4.39 -2.69
C GLU A 386 -9.18 2.90 -2.33
N ALA A 387 -7.99 2.36 -2.04
CA ALA A 387 -7.85 0.98 -1.58
C ALA A 387 -8.65 0.72 -0.28
N ALA A 388 -8.67 1.66 0.66
CA ALA A 388 -9.47 1.58 1.89
C ALA A 388 -10.97 1.57 1.63
N ASN A 389 -11.45 2.44 0.73
CA ASN A 389 -12.87 2.47 0.33
C ASN A 389 -13.27 1.17 -0.39
N ASP A 390 -12.48 0.69 -1.34
CA ASP A 390 -12.72 -0.55 -2.10
C ASP A 390 -12.72 -1.80 -1.23
N LEU A 391 -11.86 -1.84 -0.21
CA LEU A 391 -11.80 -2.93 0.76
C LEU A 391 -12.82 -2.75 1.90
N SER A 392 -13.47 -1.59 1.99
CA SER A 392 -14.37 -1.20 3.09
C SER A 392 -13.71 -1.32 4.47
N LEU A 393 -12.44 -0.90 4.55
CA LEU A 393 -11.61 -0.91 5.76
C LEU A 393 -11.18 0.52 6.14
N PRO A 394 -10.84 0.79 7.41
CA PRO A 394 -10.23 2.06 7.81
C PRO A 394 -8.90 2.30 7.06
N VAL A 395 -8.61 3.56 6.74
CA VAL A 395 -7.39 3.94 6.00
C VAL A 395 -6.14 3.54 6.78
N GLU A 396 -6.17 3.72 8.10
CA GLU A 396 -5.09 3.39 9.02
C GLU A 396 -4.77 1.88 9.04
N LEU A 397 -5.79 1.03 8.81
CA LEU A 397 -5.61 -0.42 8.74
C LEU A 397 -5.04 -0.86 7.39
N ILE A 398 -5.42 -0.19 6.30
CA ILE A 398 -4.76 -0.40 5.01
C ILE A 398 -3.31 0.08 5.07
N GLU A 399 -3.03 1.19 5.75
CA GLU A 399 -1.67 1.67 5.95
C GLU A 399 -0.81 0.63 6.69
N GLU A 400 -1.32 0.04 7.78
CA GLU A 400 -0.67 -1.06 8.51
C GLU A 400 -0.36 -2.25 7.58
N PHE A 401 -1.35 -2.75 6.83
CA PHE A 401 -1.15 -3.86 5.90
C PHE A 401 -0.19 -3.54 4.74
N VAL A 402 -0.14 -2.26 4.32
CA VAL A 402 0.79 -1.80 3.29
C VAL A 402 2.23 -1.76 3.81
N HIS A 403 2.47 -1.34 5.06
CA HIS A 403 3.79 -1.43 5.69
C HIS A 403 4.23 -2.89 5.89
N ASP A 404 3.33 -3.77 6.36
CA ASP A 404 3.58 -5.21 6.43
C ASP A 404 3.96 -5.81 5.06
N PHE A 405 3.26 -5.40 3.99
CA PHE A 405 3.56 -5.82 2.63
C PHE A 405 4.91 -5.29 2.12
N ILE A 406 5.34 -4.08 2.52
CA ILE A 406 6.67 -3.55 2.20
C ILE A 406 7.75 -4.40 2.89
N GLU A 407 7.61 -4.70 4.19
CA GLU A 407 8.55 -5.59 4.89
C GLU A 407 8.61 -6.98 4.25
N GLN A 408 7.45 -7.55 3.90
CA GLN A 408 7.35 -8.83 3.20
C GLN A 408 8.02 -8.77 1.82
N GLY A 409 7.80 -7.71 1.03
CA GLY A 409 8.40 -7.53 -0.29
C GLY A 409 9.93 -7.52 -0.23
N HIS A 410 10.52 -6.82 0.74
CA HIS A 410 11.97 -6.85 0.98
C HIS A 410 12.49 -8.24 1.37
N ALA A 411 11.78 -8.96 2.24
CA ALA A 411 12.19 -10.27 2.72
C ALA A 411 12.10 -11.34 1.63
N GLU A 412 11.00 -11.36 0.88
CA GLU A 412 10.75 -12.32 -0.19
C GLU A 412 11.59 -12.04 -1.44
N THR A 413 11.85 -10.77 -1.80
CA THR A 413 12.74 -10.43 -2.94
C THR A 413 14.16 -10.96 -2.70
N LYS A 414 14.69 -10.87 -1.47
CA LYS A 414 16.00 -11.45 -1.13
C LYS A 414 16.04 -12.96 -1.34
N LYS A 415 14.94 -13.67 -1.06
CA LYS A 415 14.81 -15.11 -1.35
C LYS A 415 14.68 -15.37 -2.86
N MET A 416 13.95 -14.52 -3.59
CA MET A 416 13.79 -14.61 -5.04
C MET A 416 15.14 -14.48 -5.77
N LEU A 417 15.98 -13.51 -5.37
CA LEU A 417 17.35 -13.36 -5.86
C LEU A 417 18.20 -14.60 -5.55
N ALA A 418 18.17 -15.10 -4.31
CA ALA A 418 18.90 -16.29 -3.91
C ALA A 418 18.40 -17.60 -4.58
N ALA A 419 17.17 -17.61 -5.11
CA ALA A 419 16.64 -18.68 -5.93
C ALA A 419 17.08 -18.53 -7.40
N TYR A 420 17.14 -17.30 -7.91
CA TYR A 420 17.67 -16.98 -9.24
C TYR A 420 19.13 -17.43 -9.40
N GLU A 421 19.97 -17.13 -8.41
CA GLU A 421 21.38 -17.59 -8.36
C GLU A 421 21.53 -19.12 -8.34
N LYS A 422 20.50 -19.86 -7.92
CA LYS A 422 20.49 -21.33 -7.88
C LYS A 422 19.85 -21.98 -9.11
N GLY A 423 19.20 -21.20 -9.99
CA GLY A 423 18.41 -21.73 -11.09
C GLY A 423 17.06 -22.31 -10.66
N ASP A 424 16.55 -21.90 -9.48
CA ASP A 424 15.34 -22.44 -8.88
C ASP A 424 14.10 -21.63 -9.31
N LEU A 425 13.62 -21.94 -10.51
CA LEU A 425 12.44 -21.29 -11.10
C LEU A 425 11.16 -21.53 -10.28
N ASP A 426 10.99 -22.72 -9.70
CA ASP A 426 9.80 -23.07 -8.91
C ASP A 426 9.68 -22.19 -7.66
N THR A 427 10.78 -21.98 -6.92
CA THR A 427 10.80 -21.04 -5.80
C THR A 427 10.50 -19.60 -6.25
N ILE A 428 11.01 -19.15 -7.40
CA ILE A 428 10.75 -17.80 -7.91
C ILE A 428 9.27 -17.62 -8.29
N GLN A 429 8.68 -18.58 -8.99
CA GLN A 429 7.26 -18.57 -9.36
C GLN A 429 6.35 -18.59 -8.12
N LYS A 430 6.71 -19.37 -7.08
CA LYS A 430 6.00 -19.41 -5.79
C LYS A 430 6.06 -18.07 -5.04
N ILE A 431 7.21 -17.41 -5.03
CA ILE A 431 7.34 -16.07 -4.45
C ILE A 431 6.53 -15.04 -5.26
N GLY A 432 6.58 -15.12 -6.59
CA GLY A 432 5.74 -14.31 -7.48
C GLY A 432 4.26 -14.47 -7.19
N HIS A 433 3.79 -15.71 -7.01
CA HIS A 433 2.41 -16.00 -6.61
C HIS A 433 2.04 -15.40 -5.24
N LEU A 434 2.88 -15.58 -4.23
CA LEU A 434 2.67 -15.07 -2.87
C LEU A 434 2.53 -13.54 -2.84
N LEU A 435 3.51 -12.84 -3.40
CA LEU A 435 3.52 -11.37 -3.42
C LEU A 435 2.40 -10.81 -4.32
N LYS A 436 2.06 -11.49 -5.43
CA LYS A 436 0.92 -11.13 -6.27
C LYS A 436 -0.38 -11.19 -5.45
N GLY A 437 -0.60 -12.26 -4.69
CA GLY A 437 -1.78 -12.40 -3.84
C GLY A 437 -1.91 -11.25 -2.84
N ALA A 438 -0.82 -10.93 -2.14
CA ALA A 438 -0.80 -9.81 -1.19
C ALA A 438 -1.04 -8.45 -1.87
N SER A 439 -0.34 -8.14 -2.97
CA SER A 439 -0.49 -6.87 -3.69
C SER A 439 -1.89 -6.69 -4.31
N SER A 440 -2.49 -7.75 -4.85
CA SER A 440 -3.86 -7.74 -5.40
C SER A 440 -4.92 -7.55 -4.30
N ASN A 441 -4.73 -8.17 -3.13
CA ASN A 441 -5.58 -7.94 -1.96
C ASN A 441 -5.52 -6.48 -1.47
N LEU A 442 -4.38 -5.81 -1.64
CA LEU A 442 -4.19 -4.39 -1.31
C LEU A 442 -4.48 -3.42 -2.48
N ARG A 443 -5.04 -3.91 -3.60
CA ARG A 443 -5.34 -3.12 -4.82
C ARG A 443 -4.12 -2.45 -5.46
N ILE A 444 -2.91 -2.94 -5.19
CA ILE A 444 -1.66 -2.44 -5.79
C ILE A 444 -1.47 -3.08 -7.19
N ASN A 445 -2.37 -2.75 -8.11
CA ASN A 445 -2.55 -3.47 -9.38
C ASN A 445 -1.26 -3.59 -10.23
N PRO A 446 -0.42 -2.54 -10.40
CA PRO A 446 0.83 -2.66 -11.17
C PRO A 446 1.86 -3.62 -10.57
N LEU A 447 1.89 -3.79 -9.24
CA LEU A 447 2.68 -4.84 -8.59
C LEU A 447 2.09 -6.23 -8.86
N SER A 448 0.77 -6.39 -8.72
CA SER A 448 0.09 -7.65 -9.06
C SER A 448 0.36 -8.07 -10.51
N ASP A 449 0.34 -7.13 -11.46
CA ASP A 449 0.57 -7.40 -12.89
C ASP A 449 2.02 -7.77 -13.22
N THR A 450 3.00 -7.14 -12.57
CA THR A 450 4.41 -7.52 -12.74
C THR A 450 4.72 -8.87 -12.08
N LEU A 451 4.18 -9.12 -10.88
CA LEU A 451 4.31 -10.38 -10.17
C LEU A 451 3.56 -11.54 -10.86
N TYR A 452 2.45 -11.27 -11.54
CA TYR A 452 1.78 -12.24 -12.42
C TYR A 452 2.70 -12.71 -13.56
N LYS A 453 3.44 -11.78 -14.20
CA LYS A 453 4.40 -12.14 -15.25
C LYS A 453 5.52 -13.03 -14.71
N ILE A 454 6.00 -12.77 -13.49
CA ILE A 454 6.99 -13.61 -12.80
C ILE A 454 6.40 -15.00 -12.48
N GLN A 455 5.18 -15.05 -11.92
CA GLN A 455 4.48 -16.29 -11.56
C GLN A 455 4.39 -17.27 -12.76
N PHE A 456 4.10 -16.76 -13.96
CA PHE A 456 3.91 -17.57 -15.17
C PHE A 456 5.10 -17.50 -16.14
N CYS A 457 6.29 -17.11 -15.67
CA CYS A 457 7.49 -17.05 -16.49
C CYS A 457 8.07 -18.47 -16.72
N GLU A 458 7.93 -18.99 -17.95
CA GLU A 458 8.57 -20.26 -18.37
C GLU A 458 9.99 -20.06 -18.94
N ASP A 459 10.32 -18.83 -19.38
CA ASP A 459 11.58 -18.48 -20.03
C ASP A 459 12.52 -17.76 -19.06
N SER A 460 13.46 -18.51 -18.49
CA SER A 460 14.44 -17.97 -17.54
C SER A 460 15.30 -16.82 -18.08
N SER A 461 15.39 -16.63 -19.41
CA SER A 461 16.12 -15.49 -20.00
C SER A 461 15.40 -14.15 -19.87
N GLN A 462 14.09 -14.15 -19.61
CA GLN A 462 13.29 -12.94 -19.38
C GLN A 462 13.19 -12.58 -17.89
N LEU A 463 13.57 -13.51 -17.01
CA LEU A 463 13.28 -13.44 -15.59
C LEU A 463 14.06 -12.33 -14.87
N GLU A 464 15.30 -12.01 -15.29
CA GLU A 464 16.02 -10.82 -14.80
C GLU A 464 15.24 -9.53 -15.09
N THR A 465 14.76 -9.35 -16.33
CA THR A 465 13.98 -8.17 -16.73
C THR A 465 12.70 -8.06 -15.91
N LEU A 466 11.96 -9.16 -15.76
CA LEU A 466 10.71 -9.16 -14.99
C LEU A 466 10.92 -8.86 -13.50
N ILE A 467 12.00 -9.38 -12.90
CA ILE A 467 12.36 -9.08 -11.51
C ILE A 467 12.75 -7.60 -11.35
N LYS A 468 13.50 -7.03 -12.29
CA LYS A 468 13.83 -5.60 -12.31
C LYS A 468 12.59 -4.72 -12.51
N ASP A 469 11.68 -5.10 -13.41
CA ASP A 469 10.41 -4.40 -13.63
C ASP A 469 9.53 -4.41 -12.37
N TYR A 470 9.38 -5.56 -11.71
CA TYR A 470 8.69 -5.65 -10.42
C TYR A 470 9.35 -4.75 -9.36
N TRP A 471 10.68 -4.81 -9.24
CA TRP A 471 11.42 -4.05 -8.23
C TRP A 471 11.33 -2.53 -8.47
N ALA A 472 11.31 -2.09 -9.73
CA ALA A 472 11.11 -0.69 -10.10
C ALA A 472 9.75 -0.14 -9.59
N HIS A 473 8.67 -0.90 -9.77
CA HIS A 473 7.37 -0.53 -9.21
C HIS A 473 7.39 -0.61 -7.68
N PHE A 474 8.04 -1.62 -7.09
CA PHE A 474 8.08 -1.80 -5.64
C PHE A 474 8.81 -0.65 -4.93
N LEU A 475 9.95 -0.19 -5.48
CA LEU A 475 10.67 0.97 -4.97
C LEU A 475 9.84 2.26 -5.06
N SER A 476 9.05 2.43 -6.13
CA SER A 476 8.19 3.62 -6.29
C SER A 476 7.05 3.61 -5.27
N PHE A 477 6.41 2.46 -5.10
CA PHE A 477 5.38 2.22 -4.09
C PHE A 477 5.89 2.47 -2.67
N GLU A 478 7.00 1.82 -2.28
CA GLU A 478 7.64 2.01 -0.97
C GLU A 478 7.97 3.49 -0.73
N THR A 479 8.49 4.18 -1.74
CA THR A 479 8.82 5.61 -1.64
C THR A 479 7.56 6.46 -1.43
N GLN A 480 6.50 6.21 -2.19
CA GLN A 480 5.23 6.94 -2.07
C GLN A 480 4.62 6.80 -0.68
N ILE A 481 4.53 5.58 -0.15
CA ILE A 481 3.99 5.31 1.20
C ILE A 481 4.84 5.99 2.27
N ASN A 482 6.17 5.86 2.20
CA ASN A 482 7.10 6.50 3.13
C ASN A 482 7.06 8.05 3.11
N LEU A 483 6.43 8.66 2.10
CA LEU A 483 6.20 10.10 2.00
C LEU A 483 4.82 10.52 2.53
N ILE A 484 3.85 9.60 2.60
CA ILE A 484 2.51 9.83 3.16
C ILE A 484 2.53 9.64 4.69
N SER A 485 3.24 8.62 5.20
CA SER A 485 3.32 8.29 6.64
C SER A 485 4.22 9.21 7.49
N LYS A 486 4.50 10.46 7.05
CA LYS A 486 5.43 11.41 7.70
C LYS A 486 4.88 12.82 7.84
#